data_AF-A0A537C9D0-F1
#
_entry.id   AF-A0A537C9D0-F1
#
_cell.length_a   1.000
_cell.length_b   1.000
_cell.length_c   1.000
_cell.angle_alpha   90.00
_cell.angle_beta   90.00
_cell.angle_gamma   90.00
#
_symmetry.space_group_name_H-M   'P 1'
#
loop_
_entity.id
_entity.type
_entity.pdbx_description
1 polymer ?
#
loop_
_entity_poly.entity_id
_entity_poly.type
_entity_poly.pdbx_seq_one_letter_code
_entity_poly.pdbx_strand_id
1 'polypeptide(L)'
;MGHRVTLKPSAHSFEVPEGQSILQAGLDAGFMMPYSCRTGVCRTCRGTLLEGRVDYGAVHPTYLPDSDKAKGYALLCQAKPLSDVVVEVHELAGVAGIRPRKIPCRVEKIERPAPDVAILNLRLPMNENFRFLAGQYIDFLLKDGKRRSYSIANPPRPEGVTALELHVRHTPGGAFTDQVFSTLKVRDLLRFEGPLGTFFLREESDKPIVMVASGTGFAPIKAMCESALQRGLKREMTLYWGCRAKRDLYMLDVPQGWKADNFRFVPVLSDPT
;
A
#
# COMPACT_ATOMS: atom_id res chain seq x y z
N MET A 1 -13.84 -19.04 21.09
CA MET A 1 -13.98 -17.87 22.00
C MET A 1 -12.86 -16.89 21.65
N GLY A 2 -13.10 -15.58 21.66
CA GLY A 2 -12.07 -14.59 21.28
C GLY A 2 -11.05 -14.34 22.39
N HIS A 3 -9.96 -13.65 22.06
CA HIS A 3 -8.97 -13.18 23.03
C HIS A 3 -8.75 -11.68 22.90
N ARG A 4 -8.49 -11.03 24.03
CA ARG A 4 -8.25 -9.59 24.07
C ARG A 4 -6.79 -9.27 23.74
N VAL A 5 -6.59 -8.33 22.82
CA VAL A 5 -5.27 -7.74 22.52
C VAL A 5 -5.21 -6.34 23.10
N THR A 6 -4.12 -6.01 23.78
CA THR A 6 -3.79 -4.63 24.21
C THR A 6 -2.52 -4.16 23.51
N LEU A 7 -2.56 -2.98 22.89
CA LEU A 7 -1.43 -2.36 22.21
C LEU A 7 -0.66 -1.43 23.14
N LYS A 8 0.67 -1.44 23.04
CA LYS A 8 1.57 -0.49 23.70
C LYS A 8 2.33 0.34 22.66
N PRO A 9 2.52 1.66 22.89
CA PRO A 9 2.27 2.37 24.15
C PRO A 9 0.85 2.97 24.33
N SER A 10 -0.03 2.90 23.32
CA SER A 10 -1.33 3.60 23.32
C SER A 10 -2.34 3.13 24.37
N ALA A 11 -2.20 1.91 24.89
CA ALA A 11 -3.18 1.21 25.70
C ALA A 11 -4.53 0.93 24.99
N HIS A 12 -4.59 1.06 23.66
CA HIS A 12 -5.74 0.63 22.88
C HIS A 12 -5.96 -0.88 23.02
N SER A 13 -7.22 -1.33 23.04
CA SER A 13 -7.54 -2.76 23.14
C SER A 13 -8.72 -3.14 22.26
N PHE A 14 -8.68 -4.37 21.72
CA PHE A 14 -9.73 -4.95 20.89
C PHE A 14 -9.81 -6.46 21.08
N GLU A 15 -10.97 -7.03 20.72
CA GLU A 15 -11.19 -8.47 20.69
C GLU A 15 -10.73 -9.05 19.36
N VAL A 16 -10.05 -10.20 19.42
CA VAL A 16 -9.67 -10.98 18.25
C VAL A 16 -10.51 -12.25 18.22
N PRO A 17 -11.42 -12.38 17.23
CA PRO A 17 -12.14 -13.62 16.99
C PRO A 17 -11.20 -14.80 16.74
N GLU A 18 -11.63 -15.98 17.15
CA GLU A 18 -10.89 -17.22 16.94
C GLU A 18 -10.56 -17.42 15.45
N GLY A 19 -9.30 -17.75 15.15
CA GLY A 19 -8.82 -17.96 13.78
C GLY A 19 -8.44 -16.67 13.02
N GLN A 20 -8.76 -15.48 13.52
CA GLN A 20 -8.39 -14.20 12.93
C GLN A 20 -7.01 -13.72 13.42
N SER A 21 -6.25 -13.02 12.57
CA SER A 21 -4.96 -12.46 12.97
C SER A 21 -5.11 -11.14 13.72
N ILE A 22 -4.15 -10.85 14.60
CA ILE A 22 -4.10 -9.61 15.40
C ILE A 22 -4.21 -8.38 14.50
N LEU A 23 -3.48 -8.34 13.38
CA LEU A 23 -3.53 -7.22 12.45
C LEU A 23 -4.93 -7.04 11.86
N GLN A 24 -5.58 -8.11 11.39
CA GLN A 24 -6.89 -7.98 10.74
C GLN A 24 -7.93 -7.48 11.74
N ALA A 25 -8.00 -8.06 12.93
CA ALA A 25 -8.93 -7.64 13.98
C ALA A 25 -8.67 -6.18 14.43
N GLY A 26 -7.41 -5.78 14.57
CA GLY A 26 -7.08 -4.40 14.93
C GLY A 26 -7.48 -3.39 13.84
N LEU A 27 -7.25 -3.72 12.56
CA LEU A 27 -7.71 -2.88 11.45
C LEU A 27 -9.24 -2.78 11.39
N ASP A 28 -9.95 -3.87 11.64
CA ASP A 28 -11.42 -3.90 11.70
C ASP A 28 -11.97 -3.07 12.87
N ALA A 29 -11.25 -3.06 14.00
CA ALA A 29 -11.53 -2.19 15.15
C ALA A 29 -11.11 -0.72 14.93
N GLY A 30 -10.46 -0.40 13.80
CA GLY A 30 -10.04 0.95 13.43
C GLY A 30 -8.65 1.37 13.92
N PHE A 31 -7.87 0.44 14.48
CA PHE A 31 -6.50 0.70 14.93
C PHE A 31 -5.51 0.49 13.79
N MET A 32 -4.71 1.53 13.51
CA MET A 32 -3.77 1.53 12.39
C MET A 32 -2.39 1.06 12.83
N MET A 33 -2.12 -0.23 12.59
CA MET A 33 -0.79 -0.82 12.73
C MET A 33 -0.07 -0.86 11.37
N PRO A 34 1.28 -0.81 11.33
CA PRO A 34 2.03 -0.95 10.10
C PRO A 34 1.77 -2.31 9.40
N TYR A 35 1.56 -2.30 8.08
CA TYR A 35 1.47 -3.51 7.26
C TYR A 35 1.70 -3.23 5.78
N SER A 36 2.06 -4.29 5.03
CA SER A 36 2.16 -4.27 3.57
C SER A 36 1.62 -5.56 2.96
N CYS A 37 2.41 -6.64 2.88
CA CYS A 37 2.03 -7.85 2.13
C CYS A 37 0.88 -8.69 2.71
N ARG A 38 0.65 -8.61 4.03
CA ARG A 38 -0.29 -9.45 4.81
C ARG A 38 -0.08 -10.98 4.71
N THR A 39 0.98 -11.45 4.07
CA THR A 39 1.30 -12.87 3.84
C THR A 39 2.50 -13.37 4.65
N GLY A 40 2.99 -12.58 5.60
CA GLY A 40 4.12 -12.97 6.46
C GLY A 40 5.52 -12.82 5.84
N VAL A 41 5.67 -12.03 4.77
CA VAL A 41 6.95 -11.89 4.03
C VAL A 41 7.66 -10.56 4.32
N CYS A 42 6.96 -9.43 4.19
CA CYS A 42 7.57 -8.08 4.22
C CYS A 42 8.07 -7.60 5.59
N ARG A 43 7.67 -8.26 6.67
CA ARG A 43 7.93 -7.89 8.09
C ARG A 43 7.44 -6.51 8.56
N THR A 44 6.76 -5.71 7.74
CA THR A 44 6.25 -4.39 8.14
C THR A 44 5.33 -4.46 9.36
N CYS A 45 4.51 -5.50 9.48
CA CYS A 45 3.60 -5.73 10.61
C CYS A 45 4.27 -6.38 11.82
N ARG A 46 5.59 -6.29 11.98
CA ARG A 46 6.27 -6.85 13.14
C ARG A 46 5.87 -6.08 14.38
N GLY A 47 5.42 -6.79 15.40
CA GLY A 47 5.28 -6.29 16.78
C GLY A 47 6.09 -7.15 17.74
N THR A 48 6.17 -6.71 18.99
CA THR A 48 6.80 -7.46 20.09
C THR A 48 5.72 -7.92 21.06
N LEU A 49 5.58 -9.23 21.24
CA LEU A 49 4.74 -9.84 22.24
C LEU A 49 5.38 -9.64 23.62
N LEU A 50 4.74 -8.82 24.45
CA LEU A 50 5.18 -8.55 25.83
C LEU A 50 4.59 -9.55 26.82
N GLU A 51 3.33 -9.95 26.60
CA GLU A 51 2.60 -10.88 27.46
C GLU A 51 1.68 -11.78 26.64
N GLY A 52 1.41 -12.97 27.16
CA GLY A 52 0.51 -13.96 26.57
C GLY A 52 1.17 -14.86 25.52
N ARG A 53 0.34 -15.57 24.74
CA ARG A 53 0.79 -16.54 23.73
C ARG A 53 0.04 -16.36 22.41
N VAL A 54 0.74 -16.61 21.31
CA VAL A 54 0.19 -16.59 19.96
C VAL A 54 0.56 -17.85 19.18
N ASP A 55 -0.31 -18.29 18.30
CA ASP A 55 0.05 -19.09 17.14
C ASP A 55 0.68 -18.15 16.10
N TYR A 56 1.93 -18.42 15.73
CA TYR A 56 2.68 -17.60 14.77
C TYR A 56 2.23 -17.81 13.31
N GLY A 57 1.38 -18.80 13.04
CA GLY A 57 0.96 -19.19 11.71
C GLY A 57 2.07 -19.85 10.89
N ALA A 58 1.78 -20.14 9.62
CA ALA A 58 2.71 -20.81 8.70
C ALA A 58 3.73 -19.83 8.06
N VAL A 59 4.43 -19.06 8.89
CA VAL A 59 5.47 -18.12 8.43
C VAL A 59 6.78 -18.87 8.17
N HIS A 60 7.35 -18.68 6.98
CA HIS A 60 8.65 -19.27 6.64
C HIS A 60 9.77 -18.78 7.58
N PRO A 61 10.67 -19.65 8.10
CA PRO A 61 11.72 -19.27 9.05
C PRO A 61 12.64 -18.15 8.57
N THR A 62 12.82 -17.98 7.25
CA THR A 62 13.55 -16.84 6.69
C THR A 62 12.95 -15.50 7.09
N TYR A 63 11.63 -15.39 7.29
CA TYR A 63 10.96 -14.13 7.62
C TYR A 63 10.68 -13.96 9.11
N LEU A 64 10.59 -15.06 9.86
CA LEU A 64 10.47 -15.05 11.31
C LEU A 64 11.18 -16.29 11.91
N PRO A 65 12.51 -16.23 12.11
CA PRO A 65 13.27 -17.34 12.67
C PRO A 65 12.92 -17.54 14.15
N ASP A 66 13.21 -18.73 14.69
CA ASP A 66 12.89 -19.03 16.10
C ASP A 66 13.67 -18.14 17.08
N SER A 67 14.84 -17.63 16.68
CA SER A 67 15.60 -16.63 17.45
C SER A 67 14.88 -15.28 17.58
N ASP A 68 14.06 -14.90 16.59
CA ASP A 68 13.23 -13.71 16.65
C ASP A 68 11.96 -13.97 17.50
N LYS A 69 11.36 -15.15 17.37
CA LYS A 69 10.22 -15.57 18.22
C LYS A 69 10.63 -15.62 19.71
N ALA A 70 11.83 -16.10 20.01
CA ALA A 70 12.38 -16.14 21.37
C ALA A 70 12.59 -14.74 21.97
N LYS A 71 12.73 -13.70 21.13
CA LYS A 71 12.77 -12.29 21.55
C LYS A 71 11.38 -11.65 21.63
N GLY A 72 10.32 -12.44 21.43
CA GLY A 72 8.93 -11.99 21.43
C GLY A 72 8.47 -11.40 20.09
N TYR A 73 9.27 -11.41 19.03
CA TYR A 73 8.81 -10.85 17.75
C TYR A 73 7.74 -11.71 17.10
N ALA A 74 6.66 -11.07 16.64
CA ALA A 74 5.58 -11.71 15.90
C ALA A 74 5.22 -10.89 14.65
N LEU A 75 4.87 -11.58 13.56
CA LEU A 75 4.27 -10.93 12.40
C LEU A 75 2.76 -10.86 12.61
N LEU A 76 2.24 -9.69 12.99
CA LEU A 76 0.85 -9.53 13.42
C LEU A 76 -0.19 -9.87 12.34
N CYS A 77 0.19 -9.88 11.06
CA CYS A 77 -0.67 -10.34 9.97
C CYS A 77 -0.93 -11.85 9.96
N GLN A 78 -0.08 -12.64 10.61
CA GLN A 78 -0.17 -14.09 10.70
C GLN A 78 -0.42 -14.57 12.14
N ALA A 79 0.01 -13.79 13.13
CA ALA A 79 -0.14 -14.13 14.54
C ALA A 79 -1.61 -14.14 14.97
N LYS A 80 -2.04 -15.24 15.60
CA LYS A 80 -3.38 -15.42 16.18
C LYS A 80 -3.24 -15.64 17.68
N PRO A 81 -3.94 -14.90 18.54
CA PRO A 81 -3.81 -15.06 19.98
C PRO A 81 -4.33 -16.42 20.45
N LEU A 82 -3.65 -17.01 21.43
CA LEU A 82 -4.02 -18.24 22.17
C LEU A 82 -4.34 -17.96 23.64
N SER A 83 -4.20 -16.70 24.05
CA SER A 83 -4.57 -16.10 25.33
C SER A 83 -4.81 -14.61 25.10
N ASP A 84 -5.24 -13.88 26.12
CA ASP A 84 -5.09 -12.42 26.10
C ASP A 84 -3.60 -12.07 25.94
N VAL A 85 -3.31 -11.04 25.15
CA VAL A 85 -1.94 -10.65 24.79
C VAL A 85 -1.71 -9.15 24.89
N VAL A 86 -0.49 -8.78 25.24
CA VAL A 86 0.00 -7.40 25.16
C VAL A 86 1.06 -7.34 24.07
N VAL A 87 0.86 -6.45 23.10
CA VAL A 87 1.76 -6.28 21.95
C VAL A 87 2.28 -4.86 21.90
N GLU A 88 3.59 -4.70 21.88
CA GLU A 88 4.24 -3.44 21.51
C GLU A 88 4.25 -3.30 19.99
N VAL A 89 3.70 -2.19 19.50
CA VAL A 89 3.70 -1.85 18.08
C VAL A 89 3.63 -0.33 17.92
N HIS A 90 4.39 0.20 16.97
CA HIS A 90 4.30 1.62 16.63
C HIS A 90 3.04 1.88 15.81
N GLU A 91 1.94 2.19 16.49
CA GLU A 91 0.72 2.64 15.83
C GLU A 91 0.95 3.92 15.04
N LEU A 92 0.29 4.00 13.89
CA LEU A 92 0.45 5.10 12.97
C LEU A 92 -0.57 6.19 13.31
N ALA A 93 -0.09 7.25 13.96
CA ALA A 93 -0.81 8.51 14.02
C ALA A 93 -0.98 9.09 12.59
N GLY A 94 -2.06 9.84 12.35
CA GLY A 94 -2.24 10.60 11.09
C GLY A 94 -3.18 10.00 10.04
N VAL A 95 -3.85 8.87 10.30
CA VAL A 95 -4.94 8.36 9.43
C VAL A 95 -6.33 8.64 10.04
N ALA A 96 -6.40 9.49 11.07
CA ALA A 96 -7.61 9.76 11.83
C ALA A 96 -8.76 10.19 10.90
N GLY A 97 -9.76 9.31 10.77
CA GLY A 97 -10.98 9.56 10.01
C GLY A 97 -11.05 8.98 8.59
N ILE A 98 -9.95 8.43 8.02
CA ILE A 98 -10.00 7.78 6.70
C ILE A 98 -10.24 6.28 6.89
N ARG A 99 -11.49 5.83 6.70
CA ARG A 99 -11.85 4.42 6.79
C ARG A 99 -11.96 3.79 5.39
N PRO A 100 -11.45 2.55 5.21
CA PRO A 100 -11.67 1.81 3.98
C PRO A 100 -13.16 1.62 3.70
N ARG A 101 -13.58 1.87 2.46
CA ARG A 101 -14.96 1.65 2.00
C ARG A 101 -14.97 0.92 0.68
N LYS A 102 -16.05 0.16 0.44
CA LYS A 102 -16.30 -0.51 -0.84
C LYS A 102 -17.02 0.43 -1.80
N ILE A 103 -16.32 0.88 -2.84
CA ILE A 103 -16.78 1.94 -3.74
C ILE A 103 -16.84 1.38 -5.17
N PRO A 104 -17.96 1.58 -5.92
CA PRO A 104 -17.98 1.31 -7.35
C PRO A 104 -17.21 2.40 -8.09
N CYS A 105 -16.56 2.05 -9.18
CA CYS A 105 -15.92 3.00 -10.08
C CYS A 105 -16.12 2.60 -11.53
N ARG A 106 -15.98 3.56 -12.43
CA ARG A 106 -16.06 3.34 -13.87
C ARG A 106 -14.70 3.53 -14.50
N VAL A 107 -14.29 2.62 -15.39
CA VAL A 107 -13.08 2.81 -16.21
C VAL A 107 -13.32 4.02 -17.12
N GLU A 108 -12.54 5.07 -16.93
CA GLU A 108 -12.62 6.29 -17.72
C GLU A 108 -11.65 6.27 -18.90
N LYS A 109 -10.42 5.79 -18.67
CA LYS A 109 -9.38 5.73 -19.68
C LYS A 109 -8.44 4.55 -19.40
N ILE A 110 -7.96 3.92 -20.46
CA ILE A 110 -6.90 2.90 -20.41
C ILE A 110 -5.81 3.35 -21.38
N GLU A 111 -4.61 3.58 -20.87
CA GLU A 111 -3.42 3.90 -21.69
C GLU A 111 -2.41 2.78 -21.59
N ARG A 112 -1.64 2.55 -22.65
CA ARG A 112 -0.61 1.49 -22.69
C ARG A 112 0.74 2.08 -23.04
N PRO A 113 1.41 2.74 -22.08
CA PRO A 113 2.67 3.43 -22.34
C PRO A 113 3.87 2.47 -22.52
N ALA A 114 3.72 1.20 -22.18
CA ALA A 114 4.68 0.14 -22.49
C ALA A 114 3.94 -1.18 -22.81
N PRO A 115 4.59 -2.17 -23.46
CA PRO A 115 3.92 -3.40 -23.90
C PRO A 115 3.22 -4.17 -22.78
N ASP A 116 3.78 -4.14 -21.56
CA ASP A 116 3.29 -4.85 -20.39
C ASP A 116 2.83 -3.90 -19.27
N VAL A 117 2.59 -2.62 -19.55
CA VAL A 117 2.08 -1.65 -18.57
C VAL A 117 0.84 -0.95 -19.11
N ALA A 118 -0.20 -0.92 -18.29
CA ALA A 118 -1.42 -0.15 -18.51
C ALA A 118 -1.62 0.90 -17.41
N ILE A 119 -2.00 2.10 -17.78
CA ILE A 119 -2.47 3.15 -16.85
C ILE A 119 -3.99 3.16 -16.90
N LEU A 120 -4.62 2.86 -15.78
CA LEU A 120 -6.07 2.93 -15.60
C LEU A 120 -6.44 4.23 -14.92
N ASN A 121 -7.31 5.00 -15.56
CA ASN A 121 -8.01 6.10 -14.91
C ASN A 121 -9.42 5.63 -14.57
N LEU A 122 -9.78 5.73 -13.30
CA LEU A 122 -11.06 5.32 -12.75
C LEU A 122 -11.83 6.55 -12.30
N ARG A 123 -13.05 6.72 -12.81
CA ARG A 123 -13.96 7.77 -12.36
C ARG A 123 -14.81 7.25 -11.20
N LEU A 124 -14.92 8.05 -10.14
CA LEU A 124 -15.77 7.76 -8.99
C LEU A 124 -17.19 8.34 -9.17
N PRO A 125 -18.20 7.84 -8.43
CA PRO A 125 -19.54 8.43 -8.40
C PRO A 125 -19.50 9.92 -8.02
N MET A 126 -20.46 10.72 -8.50
CA MET A 126 -20.45 12.18 -8.31
C MET A 126 -20.49 12.64 -6.85
N ASN A 127 -21.07 11.82 -5.97
CA ASN A 127 -21.17 12.08 -4.53
C ASN A 127 -19.97 11.51 -3.74
N GLU A 128 -18.96 10.98 -4.43
CA GLU A 128 -17.81 10.33 -3.81
C GLU A 128 -16.57 11.21 -3.90
N ASN A 129 -16.13 11.69 -2.73
CA ASN A 129 -14.86 12.39 -2.55
C ASN A 129 -13.90 11.49 -1.78
N PHE A 130 -13.05 10.79 -2.52
CA PHE A 130 -12.19 9.77 -1.95
C PHE A 130 -10.95 10.39 -1.31
N ARG A 131 -10.79 10.17 -0.01
CA ARG A 131 -9.63 10.63 0.77
C ARG A 131 -8.67 9.48 1.01
N PHE A 132 -7.38 9.75 0.87
CA PHE A 132 -6.29 8.79 1.06
C PHE A 132 -4.99 9.55 1.33
N LEU A 133 -3.96 8.83 1.77
CA LEU A 133 -2.59 9.34 1.88
C LEU A 133 -1.76 8.88 0.68
N ALA A 134 -0.89 9.75 0.18
CA ALA A 134 -0.07 9.47 -0.99
C ALA A 134 0.80 8.21 -0.77
N GLY A 135 0.65 7.22 -1.64
CA GLY A 135 1.29 5.90 -1.55
C GLY A 135 0.38 4.75 -1.11
N GLN A 136 -0.82 5.05 -0.61
CA GLN A 136 -1.84 4.05 -0.33
C GLN A 136 -2.35 3.36 -1.62
N TYR A 137 -3.04 2.24 -1.43
CA TYR A 137 -3.55 1.40 -2.50
C TYR A 137 -5.04 1.11 -2.33
N ILE A 138 -5.64 0.51 -3.37
CA ILE A 138 -6.99 -0.06 -3.33
C ILE A 138 -6.94 -1.54 -3.70
N ASP A 139 -7.89 -2.32 -3.18
CA ASP A 139 -8.12 -3.70 -3.60
C ASP A 139 -9.29 -3.74 -4.58
N PHE A 140 -9.07 -4.18 -5.83
CA PHE A 140 -10.20 -4.58 -6.68
C PHE A 140 -10.85 -5.84 -6.13
N LEU A 141 -12.19 -5.83 -6.08
CA LEU A 141 -13.01 -6.94 -5.65
C LEU A 141 -13.47 -7.70 -6.90
N LEU A 142 -12.86 -8.87 -7.14
CA LEU A 142 -13.15 -9.69 -8.32
C LEU A 142 -14.38 -10.58 -8.09
N LYS A 143 -15.00 -11.03 -9.19
CA LYS A 143 -16.23 -11.85 -9.17
C LYS A 143 -16.04 -13.19 -8.45
N ASP A 144 -14.83 -13.74 -8.46
CA ASP A 144 -14.46 -15.00 -7.80
C ASP A 144 -14.11 -14.80 -6.30
N GLY A 145 -14.39 -13.62 -5.74
CA GLY A 145 -14.08 -13.26 -4.36
C GLY A 145 -12.62 -12.90 -4.09
N LYS A 146 -11.74 -13.04 -5.09
CA LYS A 146 -10.33 -12.65 -4.94
C LYS A 146 -10.18 -11.14 -4.91
N ARG A 147 -9.08 -10.71 -4.29
CA ARG A 147 -8.66 -9.31 -4.19
C ARG A 147 -7.35 -9.11 -4.94
N ARG A 148 -7.19 -7.95 -5.58
CA ARG A 148 -5.93 -7.54 -6.21
C ARG A 148 -5.62 -6.10 -5.89
N SER A 149 -4.47 -5.88 -5.27
CA SER A 149 -4.03 -4.59 -4.76
C SER A 149 -3.31 -3.78 -5.85
N TYR A 150 -3.68 -2.50 -6.00
CA TYR A 150 -3.00 -1.55 -6.88
C TYR A 150 -2.85 -0.21 -6.18
N SER A 151 -1.63 0.31 -6.19
CA SER A 151 -1.31 1.61 -5.60
C SER A 151 -1.93 2.76 -6.40
N ILE A 152 -2.41 3.77 -5.69
CA ILE A 152 -2.94 5.00 -6.28
C ILE A 152 -1.75 5.85 -6.74
N ALA A 153 -1.77 6.27 -8.01
CA ALA A 153 -0.67 6.94 -8.69
C ALA A 153 -0.83 8.46 -8.82
N ASN A 154 -2.02 8.99 -8.53
CA ASN A 154 -2.27 10.43 -8.43
C ASN A 154 -2.19 10.91 -6.96
N PRO A 155 -1.81 12.17 -6.71
CA PRO A 155 -1.74 12.72 -5.37
C PRO A 155 -3.13 12.93 -4.77
N PRO A 156 -3.27 12.86 -3.43
CA PRO A 156 -4.49 13.22 -2.74
C PRO A 156 -4.72 14.75 -2.78
N ARG A 157 -5.96 15.16 -2.52
CA ARG A 157 -6.35 16.57 -2.35
C ARG A 157 -7.07 16.77 -1.01
N PRO A 158 -7.03 17.97 -0.40
CA PRO A 158 -7.72 18.24 0.87
C PRO A 158 -9.22 17.88 0.85
N GLU A 159 -9.90 18.20 -0.24
CA GLU A 159 -11.33 17.91 -0.45
C GLU A 159 -11.61 16.45 -0.81
N GLY A 160 -10.58 15.66 -1.13
CA GLY A 160 -10.68 14.33 -1.72
C GLY A 160 -10.59 14.36 -3.25
N VAL A 161 -10.46 13.19 -3.87
CA VAL A 161 -10.39 13.05 -5.33
C VAL A 161 -11.64 12.38 -5.88
N THR A 162 -11.98 12.71 -7.12
CA THR A 162 -13.12 12.11 -7.86
C THR A 162 -12.66 11.13 -8.94
N ALA A 163 -11.35 10.92 -9.07
CA ALA A 163 -10.76 9.95 -9.97
C ALA A 163 -9.47 9.37 -9.35
N LEU A 164 -9.16 8.13 -9.74
CA LEU A 164 -7.94 7.42 -9.35
C LEU A 164 -7.15 7.00 -10.58
N GLU A 165 -5.84 7.18 -10.55
CA GLU A 165 -4.89 6.66 -11.53
C GLU A 165 -4.20 5.42 -10.93
N LEU A 166 -4.09 4.32 -11.67
CA LEU A 166 -3.38 3.11 -11.27
C LEU A 166 -2.43 2.66 -12.38
N HIS A 167 -1.24 2.18 -12.03
CA HIS A 167 -0.33 1.55 -12.99
C HIS A 167 -0.34 0.03 -12.81
N VAL A 168 -0.74 -0.68 -13.85
CA VAL A 168 -0.96 -2.13 -13.86
C VAL A 168 0.06 -2.78 -14.77
N ARG A 169 0.90 -3.66 -14.21
CA ARG A 169 1.79 -4.52 -15.01
C ARG A 169 1.04 -5.77 -15.44
N HIS A 170 1.18 -6.18 -16.69
CA HIS A 170 0.67 -7.46 -17.16
C HIS A 170 1.47 -8.60 -16.53
N THR A 171 0.79 -9.46 -15.77
CA THR A 171 1.34 -10.75 -15.33
C THR A 171 0.51 -11.84 -16.01
N PRO A 172 1.10 -12.62 -16.93
CA PRO A 172 0.38 -13.70 -17.62
C PRO A 172 -0.26 -14.68 -16.64
N GLY A 173 -1.54 -15.04 -16.86
CA GLY A 173 -2.32 -15.88 -15.94
C GLY A 173 -2.86 -15.11 -14.72
N GLY A 174 -2.68 -13.79 -14.68
CA GLY A 174 -3.09 -12.95 -13.58
C GLY A 174 -4.59 -12.66 -13.60
N ALA A 175 -5.28 -13.02 -12.52
CA ALA A 175 -6.75 -12.93 -12.39
C ALA A 175 -7.38 -11.57 -12.77
N PHE A 176 -6.65 -10.46 -12.60
CA PHE A 176 -7.11 -9.12 -13.01
C PHE A 176 -6.33 -8.56 -14.19
N THR A 177 -5.00 -8.74 -14.19
CA THR A 177 -4.13 -8.15 -15.21
C THR A 177 -4.42 -8.68 -16.60
N ASP A 178 -4.79 -9.96 -16.75
CA ASP A 178 -5.19 -10.48 -18.06
C ASP A 178 -6.45 -9.78 -18.58
N GLN A 179 -7.41 -9.48 -17.70
CA GLN A 179 -8.63 -8.75 -18.08
C GLN A 179 -8.28 -7.32 -18.53
N VAL A 180 -7.39 -6.62 -17.82
CA VAL A 180 -6.94 -5.26 -18.19
C VAL A 180 -6.34 -5.21 -19.60
N PHE A 181 -5.65 -6.28 -20.02
CA PHE A 181 -4.98 -6.35 -21.32
C PHE A 181 -5.81 -7.02 -22.42
N SER A 182 -7.00 -7.56 -22.11
CA SER A 182 -7.84 -8.28 -23.09
C SER A 182 -9.27 -7.76 -23.13
N THR A 183 -10.04 -7.99 -22.06
CA THR A 183 -11.51 -7.86 -22.06
C THR A 183 -12.01 -6.57 -21.43
N LEU A 184 -11.23 -5.92 -20.57
CA LEU A 184 -11.60 -4.69 -19.88
C LEU A 184 -11.68 -3.52 -20.86
N LYS A 185 -12.79 -2.78 -20.82
CA LYS A 185 -13.07 -1.66 -21.71
C LYS A 185 -13.37 -0.38 -20.92
N VAL A 186 -13.19 0.74 -21.60
CA VAL A 186 -13.69 2.03 -21.12
C VAL A 186 -15.21 1.91 -20.90
N ARG A 187 -15.70 2.52 -19.82
CA ARG A 187 -17.06 2.43 -19.26
C ARG A 187 -17.38 1.17 -18.45
N ASP A 188 -16.49 0.18 -18.39
CA ASP A 188 -16.72 -0.96 -17.50
C ASP A 188 -16.80 -0.52 -16.03
N LEU A 189 -17.69 -1.18 -15.30
CA LEU A 189 -17.87 -0.97 -13.86
C LEU A 189 -17.02 -1.96 -13.08
N LEU A 190 -16.24 -1.43 -12.15
CA LEU A 190 -15.43 -2.17 -11.20
C LEU A 190 -15.86 -1.80 -9.77
N ARG A 191 -15.46 -2.61 -8.80
CA ARG A 191 -15.62 -2.28 -7.39
C ARG A 191 -14.29 -2.47 -6.69
N PHE A 192 -13.94 -1.52 -5.83
CA PHE A 192 -12.74 -1.62 -5.02
C PHE A 192 -13.06 -1.40 -3.54
N GLU A 193 -12.12 -1.79 -2.68
CA GLU A 193 -12.09 -1.42 -1.27
C GLU A 193 -10.84 -0.58 -0.98
N GLY A 194 -11.01 0.55 -0.31
CA GLY A 194 -9.87 1.38 0.11
C GLY A 194 -10.25 2.72 0.75
N PRO A 195 -9.25 3.54 1.09
CA PRO A 195 -7.83 3.27 0.85
C PRO A 195 -7.26 2.25 1.84
N LEU A 196 -6.20 1.57 1.44
CA LEU A 196 -5.48 0.57 2.23
C LEU A 196 -3.98 0.88 2.23
N GLY A 197 -3.27 0.25 3.16
CA GLY A 197 -1.83 0.32 3.25
C GLY A 197 -1.31 1.41 4.16
N THR A 198 -0.07 1.21 4.60
CA THR A 198 0.66 2.10 5.51
C THR A 198 1.95 2.65 4.91
N PHE A 199 2.11 2.44 3.61
CA PHE A 199 3.20 2.99 2.82
C PHE A 199 2.81 4.37 2.32
N PHE A 200 3.07 5.38 3.15
CA PHE A 200 2.85 6.79 2.83
C PHE A 200 3.99 7.63 3.39
N LEU A 201 4.13 8.84 2.87
CA LEU A 201 5.17 9.76 3.28
C LEU A 201 4.99 10.17 4.75
N ARG A 202 6.04 10.01 5.56
CA ARG A 202 6.07 10.40 6.97
C ARG A 202 6.45 11.86 7.10
N GLU A 203 5.60 12.65 7.74
CA GLU A 203 5.76 14.10 7.83
C GLU A 203 6.45 14.52 9.13
N GLU A 204 6.52 13.63 10.11
CA GLU A 204 7.09 13.90 11.42
C GLU A 204 8.63 13.92 11.41
N SER A 205 9.23 13.58 10.27
CA SER A 205 10.69 13.53 10.07
C SER A 205 11.13 14.63 9.11
N ASP A 206 12.22 15.29 9.44
CA ASP A 206 12.92 16.29 8.63
C ASP A 206 14.06 15.69 7.78
N LYS A 207 14.42 14.42 8.01
CA LYS A 207 15.53 13.75 7.33
C LYS A 207 15.31 13.66 5.80
N PRO A 208 16.38 13.63 4.99
CA PRO A 208 16.28 13.41 3.55
C PRO A 208 15.49 12.14 3.19
N ILE A 209 14.82 12.19 2.05
CA ILE A 209 13.97 11.11 1.52
C ILE A 209 14.69 10.46 0.34
N VAL A 210 14.90 9.15 0.44
CA VAL A 210 15.35 8.32 -0.70
C VAL A 210 14.20 7.41 -1.09
N MET A 211 13.75 7.53 -2.34
CA MET A 211 12.70 6.71 -2.93
C MET A 211 13.32 5.79 -3.95
N VAL A 212 12.99 4.50 -3.87
CA VAL A 212 13.43 3.48 -4.81
C VAL A 212 12.19 2.80 -5.36
N ALA A 213 12.03 2.88 -6.69
CA ALA A 213 10.95 2.24 -7.41
C ALA A 213 11.52 1.28 -8.45
N SER A 214 10.79 0.20 -8.73
CA SER A 214 11.07 -0.69 -9.86
C SER A 214 9.81 -0.92 -10.69
N GLY A 215 9.89 -0.75 -12.01
CA GLY A 215 8.74 -0.94 -12.90
C GLY A 215 7.51 -0.14 -12.44
N THR A 216 6.37 -0.81 -12.26
CA THR A 216 5.11 -0.17 -11.79
C THR A 216 5.09 0.19 -10.31
N GLY A 217 6.14 -0.15 -9.55
CA GLY A 217 6.39 0.41 -8.22
C GLY A 217 6.58 1.94 -8.24
N PHE A 218 6.68 2.55 -9.42
CA PHE A 218 6.61 3.99 -9.60
C PHE A 218 5.26 4.60 -9.22
N ALA A 219 4.14 3.89 -9.35
CA ALA A 219 2.80 4.41 -9.03
C ALA A 219 2.70 5.10 -7.66
N PRO A 220 2.94 4.41 -6.52
CA PRO A 220 2.83 5.04 -5.21
C PRO A 220 3.86 6.15 -5.01
N ILE A 221 5.05 6.01 -5.61
CA ILE A 221 6.14 6.99 -5.51
C ILE A 221 5.79 8.26 -6.29
N LYS A 222 5.19 8.15 -7.47
CA LYS A 222 4.65 9.27 -8.24
C LYS A 222 3.65 10.06 -7.40
N ALA A 223 2.68 9.39 -6.78
CA ALA A 223 1.70 10.05 -5.90
C ALA A 223 2.38 10.78 -4.73
N MET A 224 3.39 10.18 -4.09
CA MET A 224 4.15 10.81 -3.01
C MET A 224 4.95 12.04 -3.49
N CYS A 225 5.68 11.92 -4.59
CA CYS A 225 6.46 13.02 -5.16
C CYS A 225 5.55 14.19 -5.58
N GLU A 226 4.49 13.92 -6.34
CA GLU A 226 3.55 14.95 -6.78
C GLU A 226 2.88 15.63 -5.57
N SER A 227 2.49 14.87 -4.54
CA SER A 227 1.92 15.42 -3.31
C SER A 227 2.92 16.30 -2.55
N ALA A 228 4.17 15.85 -2.41
CA ALA A 228 5.22 16.60 -1.73
C ALA A 228 5.55 17.92 -2.47
N LEU A 229 5.67 17.87 -3.79
CA LEU A 229 5.94 19.03 -4.64
C LEU A 229 4.78 20.03 -4.61
N GLN A 230 3.53 19.56 -4.73
CA GLN A 230 2.33 20.42 -4.66
C GLN A 230 2.21 21.16 -3.31
N ARG A 231 2.69 20.54 -2.23
CA ARG A 231 2.70 21.12 -0.89
C ARG A 231 3.94 21.96 -0.58
N GLY A 232 4.89 22.03 -1.52
CA GLY A 232 6.14 22.77 -1.33
C GLY A 232 7.04 22.19 -0.25
N LEU A 233 7.03 20.86 -0.04
CA LEU A 233 7.88 20.19 0.93
C LEU A 233 9.36 20.53 0.66
N LYS A 234 10.10 20.91 1.71
CA LYS A 234 11.49 21.39 1.61
C LYS A 234 12.56 20.34 1.88
N ARG A 235 12.16 19.11 2.24
CA ARG A 235 13.09 18.01 2.50
C ARG A 235 13.79 17.61 1.21
N GLU A 236 15.08 17.32 1.27
CA GLU A 236 15.82 16.75 0.15
C GLU A 236 15.19 15.42 -0.27
N MET A 237 14.88 15.27 -1.56
CA MET A 237 14.20 14.10 -2.13
C MET A 237 15.00 13.56 -3.30
N THR A 238 15.39 12.28 -3.25
CA THR A 238 15.99 11.59 -4.40
C THR A 238 15.14 10.39 -4.80
N LEU A 239 14.75 10.33 -6.07
CA LEU A 239 14.07 9.19 -6.69
C LEU A 239 15.04 8.39 -7.56
N TYR A 240 15.22 7.12 -7.24
CA TYR A 240 15.78 6.12 -8.14
C TYR A 240 14.65 5.28 -8.76
N TRP A 241 14.51 5.30 -10.09
CA TRP A 241 13.55 4.45 -10.79
C TRP A 241 14.28 3.43 -11.66
N GLY A 242 14.28 2.19 -11.19
CA GLY A 242 14.90 1.04 -11.83
C GLY A 242 13.98 0.36 -12.85
N CYS A 243 14.48 0.18 -14.06
CA CYS A 243 13.81 -0.52 -15.15
C CYS A 243 14.84 -1.37 -15.92
N ARG A 244 14.38 -2.28 -16.78
CA ARG A 244 15.31 -3.09 -17.59
C ARG A 244 15.94 -2.21 -18.67
N ALA A 245 15.13 -1.71 -19.60
CA ALA A 245 15.54 -0.82 -20.67
C ALA A 245 14.83 0.54 -20.58
N LYS A 246 15.30 1.53 -21.36
CA LYS A 246 14.74 2.90 -21.35
C LYS A 246 13.25 2.92 -21.66
N ARG A 247 12.77 2.04 -22.56
CA ARG A 247 11.35 1.91 -22.93
C ARG A 247 10.45 1.52 -21.75
N ASP A 248 11.00 0.91 -20.71
CA ASP A 248 10.24 0.47 -19.54
C ASP A 248 10.06 1.61 -18.51
N LEU A 249 10.76 2.74 -18.67
CA LEU A 249 10.50 4.00 -17.96
C LEU A 249 9.29 4.70 -18.60
N TYR A 250 8.13 4.06 -18.49
CA TYR A 250 6.92 4.35 -19.26
C TYR A 250 6.27 5.73 -19.02
N MET A 251 6.81 6.52 -18.08
CA MET A 251 6.42 7.92 -17.81
C MET A 251 7.68 8.76 -17.53
N LEU A 252 8.78 8.52 -18.25
CA LEU A 252 10.08 9.15 -18.00
C LEU A 252 10.02 10.68 -17.91
N ASP A 253 9.21 11.31 -18.76
CA ASP A 253 9.08 12.76 -18.83
C ASP A 253 8.48 13.38 -17.55
N VAL A 254 7.71 12.61 -16.79
CA VAL A 254 7.04 13.10 -15.56
C VAL A 254 8.06 13.46 -14.47
N PRO A 255 8.89 12.54 -13.96
CA PRO A 255 9.90 12.88 -12.96
C PRO A 255 11.02 13.76 -13.52
N GLN A 256 11.26 13.78 -14.84
CA GLN A 256 12.18 14.73 -15.47
C GLN A 256 11.61 16.15 -15.53
N GLY A 257 10.29 16.29 -15.62
CA GLY A 257 9.59 17.57 -15.67
C GLY A 257 9.38 18.24 -14.31
N TRP A 258 9.55 17.51 -13.21
CA TRP A 258 9.43 18.07 -11.86
C TRP A 258 10.57 19.04 -11.57
N LYS A 259 10.24 20.33 -11.42
CA LYS A 259 11.19 21.40 -11.09
C LYS A 259 11.12 21.74 -9.60
N ALA A 260 12.11 21.30 -8.84
CA ALA A 260 12.32 21.73 -7.45
C ALA A 260 13.79 21.60 -7.08
N ASP A 261 14.32 22.59 -6.38
CA ASP A 261 15.76 22.65 -6.02
C ASP A 261 16.18 21.49 -5.10
N ASN A 262 15.23 21.00 -4.29
CA ASN A 262 15.41 19.91 -3.33
C ASN A 262 14.94 18.55 -3.88
N PHE A 263 14.80 18.40 -5.21
CA PHE A 263 14.39 17.14 -5.84
C PHE A 263 15.38 16.67 -6.90
N ARG A 264 15.80 15.41 -6.79
CA ARG A 264 16.68 14.74 -7.76
C ARG A 264 16.02 13.47 -8.28
N PHE A 265 16.01 13.30 -9.59
CA PHE A 265 15.62 12.05 -10.24
C PHE A 265 16.82 11.36 -10.90
N VAL A 266 16.94 10.05 -10.68
CA VAL A 266 17.98 9.18 -11.24
C VAL A 266 17.32 7.96 -11.89
N PRO A 267 17.18 7.91 -13.23
CA PRO A 267 16.77 6.69 -13.90
C PRO A 267 17.88 5.64 -13.82
N VAL A 268 17.51 4.39 -13.58
CA VAL A 268 18.46 3.26 -13.47
C VAL A 268 18.04 2.17 -14.44
N LEU A 269 18.94 1.76 -15.34
CA LEU A 269 18.70 0.72 -16.33
C LEU A 269 19.61 -0.47 -16.05
N SER A 270 19.04 -1.67 -15.87
CA SER A 270 19.84 -2.89 -15.70
C SER A 270 20.35 -3.45 -17.02
N ASP A 271 19.69 -3.11 -18.13
CA ASP A 271 20.02 -3.50 -19.49
C ASP A 271 19.80 -2.28 -20.41
N PRO A 272 20.77 -1.35 -20.47
CA PRO A 272 20.62 -0.06 -21.15
C PRO A 272 20.66 -0.15 -22.68
N THR A 273 20.68 -1.38 -23.23
CA THR A 273 20.77 -1.64 -24.66
C THR A 273 19.55 -1.17 -25.45
#